data_AF-A0A7C7N300-F1
#
_entry.id   AF-A0A7C7N300-F1
#
_cell.length_a   1.000
_cell.length_b   1.000
_cell.length_c   1.000
_cell.angle_alpha   90.00
_cell.angle_beta   90.00
_cell.angle_gamma   90.00
#
_symmetry.space_group_name_H-M   'P 1'
#
loop_
_entity.id
_entity.type
_entity.pdbx_description
1 polymer ?
#
loop_
_entity_poly.entity_id
_entity_poly.type
_entity_poly.pdbx_seq_one_letter_code
_entity_poly.pdbx_strand_id
1 'polypeptide(L)' 'MDKLEAIQRVLRFSESVRNWCEEDEKVFFDDFDNENIMNYGVGGYGELADTIIKKGIEEGFIDEDDLD' A
#
# COMPACT_ATOMS: atom_id res chain seq x y z
N MET A 1 6.99 -6.82 -9.56
CA MET A 1 7.11 -6.06 -8.30
C MET A 1 6.22 -6.75 -7.30
N ASP A 2 6.75 -7.04 -6.10
CA ASP A 2 5.93 -7.66 -5.07
C ASP A 2 4.95 -6.65 -4.43
N LYS A 3 3.92 -7.19 -3.77
CA LYS A 3 2.86 -6.39 -3.16
C LYS A 3 3.39 -5.39 -2.11
N LEU A 4 4.44 -5.74 -1.36
CA LEU A 4 5.00 -4.86 -0.33
C LEU A 4 5.76 -3.69 -0.94
N GLU A 5 6.60 -3.96 -1.93
CA GLU A 5 7.35 -2.96 -2.68
C GLU A 5 6.40 -1.97 -3.37
N ALA A 6 5.30 -2.47 -3.93
CA ALA A 6 4.24 -1.65 -4.51
C ALA A 6 3.64 -0.68 -3.49
N ILE A 7 3.18 -1.17 -2.34
CA ILE A 7 2.61 -0.33 -1.29
C ILE A 7 3.62 0.72 -0.80
N GLN A 8 4.85 0.30 -0.51
CA GLN A 8 5.90 1.20 -0.04
C GLN A 8 6.21 2.28 -1.07
N ARG A 9 6.18 1.96 -2.36
CA ARG A 9 6.34 2.94 -3.44
C ARG A 9 5.20 3.96 -3.42
N VAL A 10 3.94 3.51 -3.38
CA VAL A 10 2.78 4.41 -3.35
C VAL A 10 2.85 5.33 -2.15
N LEU A 11 3.03 4.79 -0.95
CA LEU A 11 3.03 5.60 0.28
C LEU A 11 4.22 6.57 0.35
N ARG A 12 5.35 6.25 -0.31
CA ARG A 12 6.52 7.12 -0.39
C ARG A 12 6.30 8.32 -1.32
N PHE A 13 5.61 8.11 -2.45
CA PHE A 13 5.50 9.13 -3.49
C PHE A 13 4.14 9.84 -3.54
N SER A 14 3.07 9.20 -3.06
CA SER A 14 1.75 9.80 -2.92
C SER A 14 1.51 10.27 -1.49
N GLU A 15 1.61 11.58 -1.29
CA GLU A 15 1.19 12.23 -0.04
C GLU A 15 -0.33 12.08 0.19
N SER A 16 -1.12 12.13 -0.90
CA SER A 16 -2.57 11.93 -0.88
C SER A 16 -2.95 10.57 -0.27
N VAL A 17 -2.38 9.49 -0.78
CA VAL A 17 -2.68 8.13 -0.30
C VAL A 17 -2.13 7.91 1.10
N ARG A 18 -0.94 8.45 1.42
CA ARG A 18 -0.36 8.35 2.76
C ARG A 18 -1.23 9.06 3.80
N ASN A 19 -1.65 10.29 3.56
CA ASN A 19 -2.52 11.02 4.49
C ASN A 19 -3.86 10.29 4.68
N TRP A 20 -4.43 9.74 3.61
CA TRP A 20 -5.65 8.92 3.69
C TRP A 20 -5.46 7.69 4.61
N CYS A 21 -4.34 6.96 4.48
CA CYS A 21 -4.05 5.81 5.34
C CYS A 21 -3.92 6.22 6.81
N GLU A 22 -3.22 7.32 7.10
CA GLU A 22 -2.99 7.78 8.46
C GLU A 22 -4.25 8.35 9.13
N GLU A 23 -5.09 9.06 8.37
CA GLU A 23 -6.29 9.73 8.88
C GLU A 23 -7.48 8.79 9.02
N ASP A 24 -7.78 7.99 8.00
CA ASP A 24 -8.99 7.17 7.95
C ASP A 24 -8.75 5.76 8.53
N GLU A 25 -7.64 5.14 8.14
CA GLU A 25 -7.35 3.73 8.45
C GLU A 25 -6.47 3.58 9.71
N LYS A 26 -5.86 4.68 10.17
CA LYS A 26 -4.89 4.71 11.28
C LYS A 26 -3.67 3.82 11.03
N VAL A 27 -3.24 3.74 9.78
CA VAL A 27 -2.08 2.97 9.32
C VAL A 27 -1.01 3.91 8.77
N PHE A 28 0.23 3.66 9.18
CA PHE A 28 1.41 4.46 8.84
C PHE A 28 2.31 3.71 7.87
N PHE A 29 3.22 4.44 7.22
CA PHE A 29 4.21 3.85 6.31
C PHE A 29 4.97 2.68 6.93
N ASP A 30 5.38 2.82 8.19
CA ASP A 30 6.18 1.81 8.91
C ASP A 30 5.38 0.55 9.28
N ASP A 31 4.05 0.59 9.23
CA ASP A 31 3.22 -0.60 9.38
C ASP A 31 3.35 -1.53 8.16
N PHE A 32 3.88 -1.01 7.05
CA PHE A 32 4.16 -1.76 5.84
C PHE A 32 5.64 -2.14 5.73
N ASP A 33 6.07 -3.16 6.47
CA ASP A 33 7.43 -3.69 6.42
C ASP A 33 7.49 -5.23 6.27
N ASN A 34 8.72 -5.76 6.14
CA ASN A 34 8.96 -7.20 5.99
C ASN A 34 8.63 -8.01 7.25
N GLU A 35 8.68 -7.39 8.43
CA GLU A 35 8.40 -8.06 9.70
C GLU A 35 6.89 -8.22 9.91
N ASN A 36 6.07 -7.37 9.28
CA ASN A 36 4.62 -7.35 9.35
C ASN A 36 3.92 -8.02 8.14
N ILE A 37 4.64 -8.74 7.28
CA ILE A 37 4.07 -9.37 6.07
C ILE A 37 2.86 -10.27 6.33
N MET A 38 2.82 -10.95 7.48
CA MET A 38 1.69 -11.82 7.84
C MET A 38 0.39 -11.07 8.13
N ASN A 39 0.43 -9.74 8.31
CA ASN A 39 -0.78 -8.92 8.41
C ASN A 39 -1.43 -8.61 7.06
N TYR A 40 -0.88 -8.97 5.90
CA TYR A 40 -1.51 -8.67 4.60
C TYR A 40 -2.51 -9.73 4.11
N GLY A 41 -2.90 -10.67 4.97
CA GLY A 41 -3.92 -11.69 4.69
C GLY A 41 -5.34 -11.29 5.12
N VAL A 42 -6.30 -12.20 4.96
CA VAL A 42 -7.70 -12.03 5.39
C VAL A 42 -7.75 -11.77 6.90
N GLY A 43 -8.30 -10.63 7.31
CA GLY A 43 -8.38 -10.18 8.71
C GLY A 43 -7.27 -9.21 9.14
N GLY A 44 -6.32 -8.90 8.27
CA GLY A 44 -5.36 -7.80 8.44
C GLY A 44 -5.45 -6.77 7.32
N TYR A 45 -4.34 -6.12 6.97
CA TYR A 45 -4.24 -5.06 5.97
C TYR A 45 -4.28 -5.53 4.50
N GLY A 46 -4.70 -6.77 4.21
CA GLY A 46 -4.72 -7.29 2.84
C GLY A 46 -5.58 -6.47 1.87
N GLU A 47 -6.81 -6.18 2.27
CA GLU A 47 -7.76 -5.36 1.50
C GLU A 47 -7.33 -3.89 1.41
N LEU A 48 -6.78 -3.37 2.51
CA LEU A 48 -6.21 -2.02 2.55
C LEU A 48 -5.04 -1.91 1.57
N ALA A 49 -4.13 -2.89 1.57
CA ALA A 49 -3.00 -2.96 0.66
C ALA A 49 -3.44 -2.99 -0.81
N ASP A 50 -4.46 -3.77 -1.16
CA ASP A 50 -5.01 -3.78 -2.53
C ASP A 50 -5.60 -2.40 -2.90
N THR A 51 -6.24 -1.73 -1.94
CA THR A 51 -6.79 -0.39 -2.14
C THR A 51 -5.69 0.66 -2.35
N ILE A 52 -4.60 0.59 -1.58
CA ILE A 52 -3.43 1.47 -1.73
C ILE A 52 -2.82 1.29 -3.12
N ILE A 53 -2.61 0.05 -3.55
CA ILE A 53 -2.05 -0.25 -4.88
C ILE A 53 -2.95 0.30 -5.98
N LYS A 54 -4.27 0.07 -5.89
CA LYS A 54 -5.23 0.59 -6.86
C LYS A 54 -5.18 2.12 -6.96
N LYS A 55 -5.14 2.83 -5.83
CA LYS A 55 -4.97 4.30 -5.81
C LYS A 55 -3.64 4.71 -6.44
N GLY A 56 -2.57 3.96 -6.17
CA GLY A 56 -1.26 4.15 -6.77
C GLY A 56 -1.26 4.02 -8.30
N ILE A 57 -2.00 3.04 -8.85
CA ILE A 57 -2.19 2.87 -10.29
C ILE A 57 -2.98 4.05 -10.87
N GLU A 58 -4.07 4.45 -10.21
CA GLU A 58 -4.91 5.58 -10.64
C GLU A 58 -4.12 6.91 -10.66
N GLU A 59 -3.18 7.09 -9.73
CA GLU A 59 -2.30 8.26 -9.66
C GLU A 59 -1.03 8.12 -10.55
N GLY A 60 -0.82 6.96 -11.19
CA GLY A 60 0.30 6.72 -12.10
C GLY A 60 1.66 6.45 -11.42
N PHE A 61 1.65 6.03 -10.15
CA PHE A 61 2.87 5.65 -9.43
C PHE A 61 3.28 4.19 -9.66
N ILE A 62 2.33 3.35 -10.10
CA ILE A 62 2.50 1.92 -10.40
C ILE A 62 1.84 1.65 -11.75
N ASP A 63 2.53 0.88 -12.59
CA ASP A 63 1.92 0.24 -13.75
C ASP A 63 1.35 -1.12 -13.33
N GLU A 64 0.10 -1.40 -13.66
CA GLU A 64 -0.58 -2.65 -13.27
C GLU A 64 0.18 -3.89 -13.78
N ASP A 65 0.79 -3.78 -14.96
CA ASP A 65 1.60 -4.83 -15.59
C ASP A 65 2.91 -5.13 -14.84
N ASP A 66 3.35 -4.24 -13.93
CA ASP A 66 4.57 -4.43 -13.13
C ASP A 66 4.32 -5.25 -11.85
N LEU A 67 3.08 -5.60 -11.51
CA LEU A 67 2.74 -6.39 -10.31
C LEU A 67 2.84 -7.90 -10.61
N ASP A 68 3.53 -8.65 -9.72
CA ASP A 68 3.76 -10.11 -9.85
C ASP A 68 2.59 -10.99 -9.34
#